data_AF-J0DFC1-F1
#
_entry.id   AF-J0DFC1-F1
#
_cell.length_a   1.000
_cell.length_b   1.000
_cell.length_c   1.000
_cell.angle_alpha   90.00
_cell.angle_beta   90.00
_cell.angle_gamma   90.00
#
_symmetry.space_group_name_H-M   'P 1'
#
loop_
_entity.id
_entity.type
_entity.pdbx_description
1 polymer ?
#
loop_
_entity_poly.entity_id
_entity_poly.type
_entity_poly.pdbx_seq_one_letter_code
_entity_poly.pdbx_strand_id
1 'polypeptide(L)'
;MTPAEMVEKVRSGEISKADIRSNGCMLSVTERIKKIKQPYGGYINTKEFMPTQLEGGGIEDLNPEENVGPGLVGTAVDYLTRFMTGSPAEDSFRISILGAREIGEMRLCESLLAKVKGLDTDSITAAVKLTGFDVCKRVGVERYRPVESIEPDAPTIANIRTMVERSCSFFKEYGPKILDGLTFEGGYTGYVSTGDGDFLTKDTLWDFKVAKKKIQNTQTLQLLMYWRMELHSIHPEYQEVKYLGLYNPRLNIIYRMAVEDIPADTIAQVEHDVIGYRV
;
A
#
# COMPACT_ATOMS: atom_id res chain seq x y z
N MET A 1 5.45 -14.64 -8.54
CA MET A 1 5.20 -15.99 -9.08
C MET A 1 5.06 -15.93 -10.60
N THR A 2 5.64 -16.87 -11.34
CA THR A 2 5.67 -16.90 -12.81
C THR A 2 4.59 -17.82 -13.40
N PRO A 3 4.24 -17.71 -14.71
CA PRO A 3 3.33 -18.66 -15.36
C PRO A 3 3.82 -20.12 -15.31
N ALA A 4 5.13 -20.37 -15.27
CA ALA A 4 5.69 -21.72 -15.16
C ALA A 4 5.43 -22.32 -13.78
N GLU A 5 5.68 -21.56 -12.71
CA GLU A 5 5.38 -21.95 -11.33
C GLU A 5 3.88 -22.24 -11.14
N MET A 6 3.00 -21.49 -11.81
CA MET A 6 1.56 -21.76 -11.81
C MET A 6 1.18 -23.10 -12.43
N VAL A 7 1.79 -23.48 -13.55
CA VAL A 7 1.52 -24.77 -14.19
C VAL A 7 1.94 -25.91 -13.27
N GLU A 8 3.05 -25.75 -12.56
CA GLU A 8 3.52 -26.71 -11.57
C GLU A 8 2.53 -26.83 -10.40
N LYS A 9 2.05 -25.71 -9.85
CA LYS A 9 1.03 -25.69 -8.79
C LYS A 9 -0.31 -26.33 -9.19
N VAL A 10 -0.72 -26.21 -10.45
CA VAL A 10 -1.90 -26.93 -10.96
C VAL A 10 -1.61 -28.43 -11.11
N ARG A 11 -0.40 -28.80 -11.57
CA ARG A 11 0.01 -30.21 -11.73
C ARG A 11 0.19 -30.93 -10.41
N SER A 12 0.74 -30.27 -9.39
CA SER A 12 0.84 -30.80 -8.03
C SER A 12 -0.52 -30.92 -7.34
N GLY A 13 -1.57 -30.41 -7.98
CA GLY A 13 -2.91 -30.36 -7.43
C GLY A 13 -3.06 -29.29 -6.36
N GLU A 14 -2.07 -28.39 -6.17
CA GLU A 14 -2.12 -27.25 -5.24
C GLU A 14 -3.33 -26.35 -5.51
N ILE A 15 -3.73 -26.25 -6.78
CA ILE A 15 -4.92 -25.53 -7.20
C ILE A 15 -5.71 -26.34 -8.23
N SER A 16 -7.02 -26.48 -8.00
CA SER A 16 -7.91 -27.13 -8.97
C SER A 16 -8.42 -26.16 -10.04
N LYS A 17 -8.72 -26.67 -11.23
CA LYS A 17 -9.34 -25.87 -12.31
C LYS A 17 -10.71 -25.31 -11.93
N ALA A 18 -11.44 -25.97 -11.03
CA ALA A 18 -12.72 -25.48 -10.52
C ALA A 18 -12.53 -24.27 -9.59
N ASP A 19 -11.51 -24.31 -8.75
CA ASP A 19 -11.17 -23.22 -7.83
C ASP A 19 -10.64 -21.99 -8.56
N ILE A 20 -9.83 -22.18 -9.61
CA ILE A 20 -9.39 -21.08 -10.49
C ILE A 20 -10.59 -20.36 -11.10
N ARG A 21 -11.59 -21.12 -11.59
CA ARG A 21 -12.78 -20.53 -12.19
C ARG A 21 -13.61 -19.73 -11.19
N SER A 22 -13.70 -20.21 -9.96
CA SER A 22 -14.54 -19.59 -8.92
C SER A 22 -13.85 -18.41 -8.24
N ASN A 23 -12.55 -18.54 -7.96
CA ASN A 23 -11.82 -17.62 -7.07
C ASN A 23 -10.68 -16.86 -7.76
N GLY A 24 -10.44 -17.12 -9.05
CA GLY A 24 -9.31 -16.60 -9.82
C GLY A 24 -7.98 -17.23 -9.42
N CYS A 25 -6.92 -16.89 -10.15
CA CYS A 25 -5.55 -17.25 -9.85
C CYS A 25 -4.62 -16.08 -10.17
N MET A 26 -3.39 -16.11 -9.64
CA MET A 26 -2.37 -15.09 -9.94
C MET A 26 -2.83 -13.64 -9.66
N LEU A 27 -3.68 -13.44 -8.67
CA LEU A 27 -4.23 -12.12 -8.38
C LEU A 27 -3.26 -11.32 -7.52
N SER A 28 -3.35 -9.99 -7.59
CA SER A 28 -2.82 -9.17 -6.50
C SER A 28 -3.62 -9.38 -5.22
N VAL A 29 -3.03 -9.08 -4.06
CA VAL A 29 -3.74 -9.10 -2.76
C VAL A 29 -5.05 -8.30 -2.85
N THR A 30 -4.99 -7.09 -3.42
CA THR A 30 -6.19 -6.23 -3.53
C THR A 30 -7.27 -6.81 -4.44
N GLU A 31 -6.90 -7.50 -5.53
CA GLU A 31 -7.85 -8.18 -6.41
C GLU A 31 -8.43 -9.43 -5.77
N ARG A 32 -7.62 -10.20 -5.03
CA ARG A 32 -8.08 -11.37 -4.28
C ARG A 32 -9.14 -10.96 -3.26
N ILE A 33 -8.87 -9.93 -2.47
CA ILE A 33 -9.82 -9.41 -1.47
C ILE A 33 -11.16 -9.04 -2.10
N LYS A 34 -11.17 -8.43 -3.29
CA LYS A 34 -12.41 -8.07 -4.00
C LYS A 34 -13.25 -9.27 -4.43
N LYS A 35 -12.63 -10.45 -4.63
CA LYS A 35 -13.32 -11.68 -5.04
C LYS A 35 -13.79 -12.54 -3.87
N ILE A 36 -13.28 -12.29 -2.66
CA ILE A 36 -13.64 -13.05 -1.48
C ILE A 36 -14.83 -12.43 -0.76
N LYS A 37 -15.84 -13.25 -0.50
CA LYS A 37 -16.95 -12.89 0.36
C LYS A 37 -16.52 -13.01 1.83
N GLN A 38 -16.27 -11.87 2.47
CA GLN A 38 -15.94 -11.84 3.89
C GLN A 38 -17.17 -12.17 4.77
N PRO A 39 -16.95 -12.71 5.99
CA PRO A 39 -18.02 -12.88 6.98
C PRO A 39 -18.62 -11.52 7.39
N TYR A 40 -19.78 -11.55 8.06
CA TYR A 40 -20.38 -10.33 8.61
C TYR A 40 -19.41 -9.69 9.61
N GLY A 41 -19.08 -8.42 9.42
CA GLY A 41 -18.08 -7.72 10.24
C GLY A 41 -16.63 -7.87 9.76
N GLY A 42 -16.36 -8.67 8.72
CA GLY A 42 -15.01 -8.93 8.21
C GLY A 42 -14.30 -10.03 9.01
N TYR A 43 -13.19 -10.56 8.47
CA TYR A 43 -12.37 -11.55 9.19
C TYR A 43 -11.78 -10.95 10.48
N ILE A 44 -11.35 -9.70 10.41
CA ILE A 44 -11.04 -8.87 11.57
C ILE A 44 -11.97 -7.66 11.53
N ASN A 45 -12.72 -7.47 12.62
CA ASN A 45 -13.63 -6.34 12.73
C ASN A 45 -12.85 -5.04 12.91
N THR A 46 -13.23 -4.00 12.16
CA THR A 46 -12.60 -2.67 12.26
C THR A 46 -12.61 -2.07 13.67
N LYS A 47 -13.55 -2.47 14.53
CA LYS A 47 -13.63 -2.01 15.93
C LYS A 47 -12.54 -2.58 16.83
N GLU A 48 -11.91 -3.68 16.44
CA GLU A 48 -10.79 -4.26 17.19
C GLU A 48 -9.52 -3.40 17.04
N PHE A 49 -9.45 -2.57 15.99
CA PHE A 49 -8.38 -1.59 15.88
C PHE A 49 -8.73 -0.34 16.69
N MET A 50 -7.98 -0.10 17.76
CA MET A 50 -8.19 1.07 18.61
C MET A 50 -7.72 2.34 17.90
N PRO A 51 -8.61 3.34 17.67
CA PRO A 51 -8.22 4.58 17.03
C PRO A 51 -7.46 5.49 18.01
N THR A 52 -6.32 6.02 17.57
CA THR A 52 -5.54 7.02 18.30
C THR A 52 -5.36 8.25 17.40
N GLN A 53 -5.88 9.39 17.84
CA GLN A 53 -5.66 10.67 17.17
C GLN A 53 -4.27 11.18 17.52
N LEU A 54 -3.46 11.52 16.53
CA LEU A 54 -2.15 12.11 16.73
C LEU A 54 -2.23 13.63 16.85
N GLU A 55 -1.20 14.23 17.46
CA GLU A 55 -0.98 15.67 17.43
C GLU A 55 -0.75 16.18 16.00
N GLY A 56 -1.01 17.46 15.76
CA GLY A 56 -0.93 18.06 14.41
C GLY A 56 -2.26 18.10 13.67
N GLY A 57 -3.37 17.94 14.41
CA GLY A 57 -4.73 18.20 13.92
C GLY A 57 -5.27 17.13 12.98
N GLY A 58 -6.51 17.28 12.51
CA GLY A 58 -7.25 16.28 11.74
C GLY A 58 -7.59 16.74 10.32
N ILE A 59 -8.75 16.30 9.83
CA ILE A 59 -9.25 16.66 8.49
C ILE A 59 -9.70 18.12 8.42
N GLU A 60 -10.11 18.68 9.55
CA GLU A 60 -10.57 20.04 9.75
C GLU A 60 -9.50 21.10 9.48
N ASP A 61 -8.21 20.74 9.56
CA ASP A 61 -7.09 21.63 9.26
C ASP A 61 -6.66 21.57 7.79
N LEU A 62 -7.28 20.69 6.99
CA LEU A 62 -7.03 20.59 5.56
C LEU A 62 -8.01 21.44 4.77
N ASN A 63 -7.56 21.92 3.61
CA ASN A 63 -8.44 22.56 2.65
C ASN A 63 -9.53 21.55 2.19
N PRO A 64 -10.79 21.99 2.06
CA PRO A 64 -11.92 21.08 1.86
C PRO A 64 -11.91 20.40 0.48
N GLU A 65 -11.42 21.13 -0.52
CA GLU A 65 -11.41 20.77 -1.93
C GLU A 65 -9.96 20.60 -2.41
N GLU A 66 -9.76 19.59 -3.27
CA GLU A 66 -8.50 19.32 -3.97
C GLU A 66 -8.84 19.16 -5.45
N ASN A 67 -8.03 19.75 -6.33
CA ASN A 67 -8.29 19.69 -7.78
C ASN A 67 -7.67 18.45 -8.46
N VAL A 68 -6.95 17.62 -7.69
CA VAL A 68 -6.34 16.37 -8.14
C VAL A 68 -7.06 15.16 -7.55
N GLY A 69 -7.17 14.09 -8.34
CA GLY A 69 -7.83 12.86 -7.92
C GLY A 69 -7.22 12.24 -6.65
N PRO A 70 -8.03 11.68 -5.72
CA PRO A 70 -7.54 11.15 -4.45
C PRO A 70 -6.44 10.08 -4.55
N GLY A 71 -6.43 9.30 -5.63
CA GLY A 71 -5.40 8.29 -5.88
C GLY A 71 -4.01 8.91 -6.09
N LEU A 72 -3.90 9.94 -6.93
CA LEU A 72 -2.64 10.66 -7.15
C LEU A 72 -2.17 11.36 -5.89
N VAL A 73 -3.10 11.99 -5.15
CA VAL A 73 -2.78 12.62 -3.85
C VAL A 73 -2.25 11.58 -2.86
N GLY A 74 -2.91 10.42 -2.75
CA GLY A 74 -2.48 9.34 -1.87
C GLY A 74 -1.09 8.81 -2.21
N THR A 75 -0.83 8.51 -3.48
CA THR A 75 0.48 8.05 -3.94
C THR A 75 1.56 9.13 -3.76
N ALA A 76 1.26 10.40 -4.01
CA ALA A 76 2.22 11.49 -3.83
C ALA A 76 2.59 11.66 -2.35
N VAL A 77 1.62 11.56 -1.44
CA VAL A 77 1.87 11.57 0.00
C VAL A 77 2.73 10.39 0.42
N ASP A 78 2.47 9.18 -0.08
CA ASP A 78 3.30 8.00 0.20
C ASP A 78 4.76 8.21 -0.27
N TYR A 79 4.97 8.49 -1.56
CA TYR A 79 6.31 8.60 -2.13
C TYR A 79 7.11 9.78 -1.53
N LEU A 80 6.46 10.92 -1.28
CA LEU A 80 7.10 12.03 -0.57
C LEU A 80 7.40 11.68 0.89
N THR A 81 6.56 10.90 1.56
CA THR A 81 6.86 10.43 2.92
C THR A 81 8.12 9.56 2.92
N ARG A 82 8.24 8.60 2.00
CA ARG A 82 9.43 7.76 1.83
C ARG A 82 10.69 8.62 1.63
N PHE A 83 10.62 9.57 0.69
CA PHE A 83 11.70 10.50 0.40
C PHE A 83 12.11 11.34 1.61
N MET A 84 11.14 12.01 2.26
CA MET A 84 11.40 12.88 3.40
C MET A 84 11.89 12.15 4.65
N THR A 85 11.71 10.83 4.69
CA THR A 85 12.15 9.98 5.81
C THR A 85 13.34 9.08 5.45
N GLY A 86 14.09 9.45 4.40
CA GLY A 86 15.45 8.97 4.15
C GLY A 86 15.64 8.14 2.90
N SER A 87 14.58 7.77 2.17
CA SER A 87 14.71 6.98 0.95
C SER A 87 15.09 7.85 -0.25
N PRO A 88 15.93 7.36 -1.19
CA PRO A 88 16.20 8.08 -2.42
C PRO A 88 14.92 8.39 -3.21
N ALA A 89 14.93 9.47 -3.98
CA ALA A 89 13.79 9.81 -4.83
C ALA A 89 13.57 8.73 -5.91
N GLU A 90 14.65 8.17 -6.45
CA GLU A 90 14.63 7.10 -7.44
C GLU A 90 13.91 5.84 -6.92
N ASP A 91 14.15 5.48 -5.66
CA ASP A 91 13.50 4.33 -5.03
C ASP A 91 12.04 4.63 -4.69
N SER A 92 11.79 5.81 -4.12
CA SER A 92 10.44 6.25 -3.74
C SER A 92 9.51 6.34 -4.95
N PHE A 93 10.00 6.83 -6.09
CA PHE A 93 9.24 6.99 -7.34
C PHE A 93 9.50 5.86 -8.34
N ARG A 94 10.02 4.71 -7.90
CA ARG A 94 10.39 3.58 -8.78
C ARG A 94 9.25 3.14 -9.69
N ILE A 95 8.02 3.07 -9.19
CA ILE A 95 6.86 2.68 -9.99
C ILE A 95 6.54 3.72 -11.08
N SER A 96 6.65 5.01 -10.75
CA SER A 96 6.50 6.10 -11.71
C SER A 96 7.57 6.02 -12.81
N ILE A 97 8.82 5.75 -12.43
CA ILE A 97 9.95 5.59 -13.36
C ILE A 97 9.72 4.40 -14.30
N LEU A 98 9.28 3.25 -13.76
CA LEU A 98 8.92 2.10 -14.58
C LEU A 98 7.78 2.44 -15.52
N GLY A 99 6.74 3.13 -15.05
CA GLY A 99 5.62 3.56 -15.89
C GLY A 99 6.03 4.50 -17.02
N ALA A 100 6.89 5.48 -16.74
CA ALA A 100 7.44 6.38 -17.76
C ALA A 100 8.28 5.64 -18.81
N ARG A 101 9.05 4.63 -18.38
CA ARG A 101 9.83 3.78 -19.29
C ARG A 101 8.97 3.02 -20.28
N GLU A 102 7.84 2.46 -19.84
CA GLU A 102 6.91 1.70 -20.70
C GLU A 102 6.34 2.54 -21.86
N ILE A 103 6.21 3.86 -21.67
CA ILE A 103 5.66 4.78 -22.67
C ILE A 103 6.73 5.66 -23.33
N GLY A 104 8.01 5.47 -23.01
CA GLY A 104 9.12 6.24 -23.60
C GLY A 104 9.31 7.67 -23.06
N GLU A 105 8.68 8.04 -21.94
CA GLU A 105 8.69 9.39 -21.36
C GLU A 105 9.79 9.61 -20.30
N MET A 106 10.90 8.89 -20.40
CA MET A 106 11.99 8.92 -19.41
C MET A 106 12.60 10.32 -19.24
N ARG A 107 12.74 11.11 -20.31
CA ARG A 107 13.29 12.47 -20.22
C ARG A 107 12.43 13.39 -19.36
N LEU A 108 11.11 13.33 -19.54
CA LEU A 108 10.17 14.10 -18.73
C LEU A 108 10.21 13.61 -17.28
N CYS A 109 10.18 12.29 -17.07
CA CYS A 109 10.28 11.69 -15.74
C CYS A 109 11.54 12.14 -14.99
N GLU A 110 12.71 12.06 -15.61
CA GLU A 110 13.98 12.51 -15.02
C GLU A 110 13.96 14.01 -14.69
N SER A 111 13.38 14.84 -15.57
CA SER A 111 13.25 16.28 -15.33
C SER A 111 12.34 16.61 -14.14
N LEU A 112 11.28 15.82 -13.93
CA LEU A 112 10.37 15.97 -12.79
C LEU A 112 11.05 15.44 -11.51
N LEU A 113 11.72 14.29 -11.58
CA LEU A 113 12.42 13.70 -10.45
C LEU A 113 13.51 14.63 -9.90
N ALA A 114 14.27 15.29 -10.78
CA ALA A 114 15.28 16.27 -10.40
C ALA A 114 14.73 17.52 -9.66
N LYS A 115 13.41 17.77 -9.76
CA LYS A 115 12.73 18.85 -9.01
C LYS A 115 12.33 18.45 -7.61
N VAL A 116 12.21 17.15 -7.31
CA VAL A 116 11.83 16.66 -5.99
C VAL A 116 13.01 16.81 -5.04
N LYS A 117 13.02 17.91 -4.26
CA LYS A 117 14.12 18.27 -3.35
C LYS A 117 13.67 18.44 -1.89
N GLY A 118 12.37 18.43 -1.67
CA GLY A 118 11.78 18.59 -0.35
C GLY A 118 10.27 18.64 -0.48
N LEU A 119 9.65 19.51 0.31
CA LEU A 119 8.21 19.70 0.28
C LEU A 119 7.80 21.03 -0.35
N ASP A 120 8.69 21.86 -0.90
CA ASP A 120 8.29 23.11 -1.55
C ASP A 120 7.28 22.89 -2.70
N THR A 121 6.65 23.97 -3.16
CA THR A 121 5.62 23.94 -4.21
C THR A 121 6.08 23.20 -5.47
N ASP A 122 7.32 23.40 -5.91
CA ASP A 122 7.85 22.78 -7.13
C ASP A 122 8.08 21.28 -6.92
N SER A 123 8.62 20.90 -5.76
CA SER A 123 8.81 19.50 -5.37
C SER A 123 7.49 18.73 -5.31
N ILE A 124 6.47 19.28 -4.65
CA ILE A 124 5.15 18.63 -4.54
C ILE A 124 4.46 18.56 -5.90
N THR A 125 4.53 19.62 -6.70
CA THR A 125 3.97 19.63 -8.06
C THR A 125 4.60 18.54 -8.91
N ALA A 126 5.93 18.44 -8.88
CA ALA A 126 6.66 17.40 -9.61
C ALA A 126 6.30 16.00 -9.12
N ALA A 127 6.20 15.78 -7.80
CA ALA A 127 5.79 14.52 -7.21
C ALA A 127 4.40 14.10 -7.69
N VAL A 128 3.41 14.99 -7.64
CA VAL A 128 2.04 14.70 -8.11
C VAL A 128 2.05 14.32 -9.60
N LYS A 129 2.80 15.04 -10.44
CA LYS A 129 2.95 14.70 -11.87
C LYS A 129 3.60 13.32 -12.06
N LEU A 130 4.68 13.02 -11.33
CA LEU A 130 5.35 11.72 -11.40
C LEU A 130 4.39 10.57 -11.12
N THR A 131 3.55 10.69 -10.09
CA THR A 131 2.56 9.63 -9.78
C THR A 131 1.55 9.37 -10.89
N GLY A 132 1.38 10.29 -11.85
CA GLY A 132 0.58 10.07 -13.04
C GLY A 132 1.09 8.94 -13.94
N PHE A 133 2.40 8.64 -13.89
CA PHE A 133 2.99 7.52 -14.64
C PHE A 133 2.68 6.15 -14.04
N ASP A 134 2.32 6.06 -12.75
CA ASP A 134 2.05 4.79 -12.06
C ASP A 134 0.96 3.97 -12.75
N VAL A 135 -0.02 4.65 -13.37
CA VAL A 135 -1.12 4.00 -14.07
C VAL A 135 -0.63 3.05 -15.16
N CYS A 136 0.48 3.39 -15.85
CA CYS A 136 1.08 2.55 -16.88
C CYS A 136 1.54 1.21 -16.31
N LYS A 137 2.05 1.20 -15.07
CA LYS A 137 2.56 -0.01 -14.42
C LYS A 137 1.49 -0.77 -13.62
N ARG A 138 0.58 -0.05 -12.97
CA ARG A 138 -0.40 -0.60 -12.03
C ARG A 138 -1.71 -1.03 -12.71
N VAL A 139 -2.06 -0.42 -13.84
CA VAL A 139 -3.34 -0.68 -14.52
C VAL A 139 -3.10 -1.05 -15.98
N GLY A 140 -2.36 -0.23 -16.72
CA GLY A 140 -2.07 -0.42 -18.13
C GLY A 140 -1.87 0.90 -18.86
N VAL A 141 -1.05 0.87 -19.91
CA VAL A 141 -0.67 2.05 -20.71
C VAL A 141 -1.88 2.70 -21.39
N GLU A 142 -2.94 1.95 -21.66
CA GLU A 142 -4.17 2.43 -22.28
C GLU A 142 -4.98 3.39 -21.39
N ARG A 143 -4.67 3.44 -20.09
CA ARG A 143 -5.30 4.36 -19.13
C ARG A 143 -4.48 5.62 -18.89
N TYR A 144 -3.29 5.73 -19.50
CA TYR A 144 -2.41 6.86 -19.35
C TYR A 144 -3.05 8.17 -19.84
N ARG A 145 -2.76 9.25 -19.12
CA ARG A 145 -3.04 10.62 -19.55
C ARG A 145 -1.76 11.44 -19.36
N PRO A 146 -1.46 12.40 -20.26
CA PRO A 146 -0.26 13.23 -20.15
C PRO A 146 -0.13 13.88 -18.77
N VAL A 147 0.98 13.60 -18.07
CA VAL A 147 1.20 14.09 -16.71
C VAL A 147 1.39 15.60 -16.65
N GLU A 148 1.77 16.22 -17.76
CA GLU A 148 1.91 17.67 -17.91
C GLU A 148 0.59 18.40 -17.71
N SER A 149 -0.55 17.72 -17.91
CA SER A 149 -1.88 18.27 -17.66
C SER A 149 -2.29 18.25 -16.18
N ILE A 150 -1.52 17.58 -15.32
CA ILE A 150 -1.80 17.47 -13.89
C ILE A 150 -1.21 18.70 -13.19
N GLU A 151 -2.04 19.70 -12.92
CA GLU A 151 -1.64 20.95 -12.26
C GLU A 151 -2.30 21.05 -10.88
N PRO A 152 -1.67 20.56 -9.79
CA PRO A 152 -2.21 20.70 -8.45
C PRO A 152 -2.26 22.18 -8.04
N ASP A 153 -3.41 22.61 -7.50
CA ASP A 153 -3.58 23.97 -7.00
C ASP A 153 -2.94 24.16 -5.61
N ALA A 154 -2.85 25.43 -5.16
CA ALA A 154 -2.26 25.75 -3.87
C ALA A 154 -2.94 25.03 -2.68
N PRO A 155 -4.28 24.92 -2.60
CA PRO A 155 -4.95 24.08 -1.60
C PRO A 155 -4.51 22.62 -1.59
N THR A 156 -4.43 21.99 -2.77
CA THR A 156 -3.99 20.59 -2.92
C THR A 156 -2.54 20.41 -2.47
N ILE A 157 -1.65 21.33 -2.87
CA ILE A 157 -0.24 21.32 -2.47
C ILE A 157 -0.10 21.49 -0.94
N ALA A 158 -0.85 22.41 -0.34
CA ALA A 158 -0.84 22.63 1.11
C ALA A 158 -1.33 21.39 1.88
N ASN A 159 -2.36 20.71 1.38
CA ASN A 159 -2.86 19.47 1.97
C ASN A 159 -1.82 18.34 1.89
N ILE A 160 -1.18 18.15 0.73
CA ILE A 160 -0.11 17.16 0.55
C ILE A 160 1.04 17.43 1.52
N ARG A 161 1.52 18.69 1.59
CA ARG A 161 2.56 19.11 2.52
C ARG A 161 2.23 18.70 3.96
N THR A 162 1.05 19.09 4.43
CA THR A 162 0.58 18.80 5.79
C THR A 162 0.54 17.31 6.05
N MET A 163 0.00 16.51 5.12
CA MET A 163 -0.06 15.06 5.26
C MET A 163 1.33 14.41 5.32
N VAL A 164 2.29 14.89 4.52
CA VAL A 164 3.67 14.36 4.57
C VAL A 164 4.38 14.77 5.87
N GLU A 165 4.19 16.00 6.34
CA GLU A 165 4.74 16.46 7.63
C GLU A 165 4.18 15.67 8.82
N ARG A 166 2.88 15.34 8.79
CA ARG A 166 2.25 14.43 9.75
C ARG A 166 2.89 13.05 9.69
N SER A 167 3.08 12.47 8.50
CA SER A 167 3.77 11.18 8.33
C SER A 167 5.22 11.20 8.84
N CYS A 168 5.95 12.30 8.62
CA CYS A 168 7.30 12.45 9.17
C CYS A 168 7.28 12.47 10.70
N SER A 169 6.27 13.11 11.31
CA SER A 169 6.09 13.14 12.76
C SER A 169 5.68 11.78 13.31
N PHE A 170 4.79 11.06 12.62
CA PHE A 170 4.45 9.67 12.92
C PHE A 170 5.71 8.77 13.02
N PHE A 171 6.65 8.89 12.07
CA PHE A 171 7.89 8.09 12.13
C PHE A 171 8.88 8.52 13.22
N LYS A 172 8.73 9.70 13.83
CA LYS A 172 9.51 10.04 15.04
C LYS A 172 9.03 9.26 16.26
N GLU A 173 7.75 8.90 16.30
CA GLU A 173 7.13 8.17 17.41
C GLU A 173 7.12 6.66 17.19
N TYR A 174 6.74 6.20 16.00
CA TYR A 174 6.56 4.78 15.67
C TYR A 174 7.70 4.19 14.83
N GLY A 175 8.63 5.03 14.36
CA GLY A 175 9.81 4.58 13.63
C GLY A 175 10.96 4.12 14.54
N PRO A 176 12.17 3.92 13.97
CA PRO A 176 12.50 4.05 12.56
C PRO A 176 11.87 2.93 11.70
N LYS A 177 11.84 3.14 10.38
CA LYS A 177 11.50 2.09 9.43
C LYS A 177 12.59 1.02 9.42
N ILE A 178 12.21 -0.25 9.50
CA ILE A 178 13.07 -1.39 9.19
C ILE A 178 13.07 -1.62 7.68
N LEU A 179 11.89 -1.61 7.06
CA LEU A 179 11.72 -1.77 5.61
C LEU A 179 10.79 -0.68 5.06
N ASP A 180 11.12 -0.21 3.86
CA ASP A 180 10.40 0.79 3.09
C ASP A 180 9.91 0.15 1.79
N GLY A 181 8.70 -0.41 1.82
CA GLY A 181 8.15 -1.27 0.77
C GLY A 181 8.40 -2.75 1.04
N LEU A 182 7.32 -3.52 1.03
CA LEU A 182 7.31 -4.92 1.45
C LEU A 182 6.86 -5.81 0.29
N THR A 183 7.60 -6.88 0.05
CA THR A 183 7.18 -7.95 -0.85
C THR A 183 7.13 -9.28 -0.12
N PHE A 184 6.28 -10.19 -0.59
CA PHE A 184 6.06 -11.48 0.04
C PHE A 184 6.72 -12.61 -0.76
N GLU A 185 7.97 -12.42 -1.18
CA GLU A 185 8.69 -13.44 -1.95
C GLU A 185 8.80 -14.74 -1.16
N GLY A 186 8.49 -15.87 -1.77
CA GLY A 186 8.33 -17.17 -1.09
C GLY A 186 6.98 -17.37 -0.40
N GLY A 187 6.30 -16.30 0.02
CA GLY A 187 4.97 -16.33 0.63
C GLY A 187 3.81 -16.32 -0.38
N TYR A 188 4.07 -16.09 -1.67
CA TYR A 188 3.02 -16.13 -2.69
C TYR A 188 2.47 -17.54 -2.92
N THR A 189 1.19 -17.62 -3.28
CA THR A 189 0.50 -18.87 -3.62
C THR A 189 -0.03 -18.82 -5.04
N GLY A 190 -0.54 -19.94 -5.55
CA GLY A 190 -1.20 -19.98 -6.85
C GLY A 190 -2.41 -19.02 -6.99
N TYR A 191 -2.98 -18.54 -5.87
CA TYR A 191 -4.10 -17.59 -5.85
C TYR A 191 -3.64 -16.13 -5.79
N VAL A 192 -2.58 -15.85 -5.02
CA VAL A 192 -2.05 -14.50 -4.76
C VAL A 192 -0.59 -14.45 -5.16
N SER A 193 -0.27 -13.66 -6.18
CA SER A 193 1.05 -13.65 -6.81
C SER A 193 1.80 -12.33 -6.69
N THR A 194 1.11 -11.27 -6.27
CA THR A 194 1.66 -9.92 -6.10
C THR A 194 1.00 -9.21 -4.91
N GLY A 195 1.77 -8.36 -4.25
CA GLY A 195 1.30 -7.47 -3.19
C GLY A 195 2.44 -6.60 -2.70
N ASP A 196 2.10 -5.38 -2.31
CA ASP A 196 3.00 -4.35 -1.80
C ASP A 196 2.47 -3.83 -0.46
N GLY A 197 3.19 -4.15 0.63
CA GLY A 197 2.98 -3.51 1.92
C GLY A 197 3.77 -2.20 2.01
N ASP A 198 3.33 -1.27 2.86
CA ASP A 198 3.93 0.06 2.92
C ASP A 198 5.19 0.09 3.77
N PHE A 199 5.08 -0.18 5.07
CA PHE A 199 6.20 -0.02 6.00
C PHE A 199 6.24 -1.07 7.08
N LEU A 200 7.46 -1.51 7.43
CA LEU A 200 7.73 -2.26 8.64
C LEU A 200 8.49 -1.38 9.62
N THR A 201 8.04 -1.35 10.87
CA THR A 201 8.76 -0.77 12.01
C THR A 201 9.11 -1.87 13.01
N LYS A 202 9.77 -1.54 14.12
CA LYS A 202 10.29 -2.52 15.08
C LYS A 202 9.31 -3.64 15.47
N ASP A 203 8.04 -3.32 15.64
CA ASP A 203 7.03 -4.25 16.15
C ASP A 203 5.72 -4.22 15.36
N THR A 204 5.63 -3.41 14.31
CA THR A 204 4.36 -3.15 13.62
C THR A 204 4.52 -3.14 12.12
N LEU A 205 3.64 -3.90 11.46
CA LEU A 205 3.37 -3.82 10.04
C LEU A 205 2.35 -2.70 9.78
N TRP A 206 2.74 -1.72 8.97
CA TRP A 206 1.95 -0.54 8.69
C TRP A 206 1.47 -0.48 7.25
N ASP A 207 0.22 -0.07 7.07
CA ASP A 207 -0.39 0.27 5.79
C ASP A 207 -1.01 1.67 5.87
N PHE A 208 -0.57 2.55 4.97
CA PHE A 208 -0.95 3.95 4.92
C PHE A 208 -2.20 4.13 4.06
N LYS A 209 -3.22 4.77 4.63
CA LYS A 209 -4.50 5.00 3.96
C LYS A 209 -4.85 6.48 3.93
N VAL A 210 -4.52 7.15 2.83
CA VAL A 210 -4.88 8.57 2.60
C VAL A 210 -6.35 8.65 2.15
N ALA A 211 -7.28 8.67 3.09
CA ALA A 211 -8.71 8.68 2.79
C ALA A 211 -9.50 9.56 3.77
N LYS A 212 -10.62 10.15 3.29
CA LYS A 212 -11.57 10.89 4.15
C LYS A 212 -12.45 9.96 5.01
N LYS A 213 -12.44 8.65 4.72
CA LYS A 213 -13.32 7.65 5.36
C LYS A 213 -12.57 6.90 6.46
N LYS A 214 -13.33 6.39 7.44
CA LYS A 214 -12.85 5.40 8.42
C LYS A 214 -12.40 4.10 7.72
N ILE A 215 -11.63 3.31 8.45
CA ILE A 215 -11.11 2.03 7.95
C ILE A 215 -12.24 1.06 7.59
N GLN A 216 -11.96 0.16 6.64
CA GLN A 216 -12.92 -0.81 6.10
C GLN A 216 -12.42 -2.24 6.26
N ASN A 217 -13.34 -3.21 6.27
CA ASN A 217 -13.00 -4.64 6.40
C ASN A 217 -12.08 -5.15 5.26
N THR A 218 -12.08 -4.49 4.10
CA THR A 218 -11.14 -4.80 3.02
C THR A 218 -9.70 -4.47 3.41
N GLN A 219 -9.49 -3.43 4.22
CA GLN A 219 -8.16 -2.99 4.67
C GLN A 219 -7.68 -3.85 5.85
N THR A 220 -8.57 -4.26 6.76
CA THR A 220 -8.20 -5.18 7.85
C THR A 220 -7.85 -6.57 7.31
N LEU A 221 -8.57 -7.07 6.29
CA LEU A 221 -8.18 -8.30 5.60
C LEU A 221 -6.85 -8.13 4.84
N GLN A 222 -6.61 -6.97 4.23
CA GLN A 222 -5.33 -6.69 3.55
C GLN A 222 -4.15 -6.81 4.51
N LEU A 223 -4.22 -6.16 5.68
CA LEU A 223 -3.18 -6.26 6.70
C LEU A 223 -2.98 -7.68 7.22
N LEU A 224 -4.07 -8.42 7.47
CA LEU A 224 -3.97 -9.82 7.89
C LEU A 224 -3.28 -10.65 6.81
N MET A 225 -3.66 -10.47 5.53
CA MET A 225 -3.01 -11.17 4.42
C MET A 225 -1.51 -10.82 4.34
N TYR A 226 -1.15 -9.54 4.44
CA TYR A 226 0.25 -9.12 4.42
C TYR A 226 1.05 -9.79 5.53
N TRP A 227 0.60 -9.70 6.78
CA TRP A 227 1.29 -10.33 7.91
C TRP A 227 1.43 -11.85 7.76
N ARG A 228 0.37 -12.55 7.33
CA ARG A 228 0.46 -13.99 7.12
C ARG A 228 1.41 -14.31 5.97
N MET A 229 1.33 -13.60 4.86
CA MET A 229 2.22 -13.84 3.72
C MET A 229 3.68 -13.52 4.02
N GLU A 230 3.94 -12.54 4.88
CA GLU A 230 5.27 -12.22 5.41
C GLU A 230 5.86 -13.37 6.23
N LEU A 231 5.08 -13.98 7.12
CA LEU A 231 5.56 -15.11 7.93
C LEU A 231 5.87 -16.38 7.11
N HIS A 232 5.26 -16.51 5.93
CA HIS A 232 5.56 -17.57 4.95
C HIS A 232 6.57 -17.13 3.89
N SER A 233 7.05 -15.88 3.95
CA SER A 233 8.06 -15.36 3.02
C SER A 233 9.47 -15.76 3.41
N ILE A 234 10.44 -15.52 2.52
CA ILE A 234 11.86 -15.76 2.77
C ILE A 234 12.51 -14.72 3.69
N HIS A 235 11.77 -13.70 4.12
CA HIS A 235 12.30 -12.53 4.81
C HIS A 235 12.17 -12.70 6.34
N PRO A 236 13.28 -12.90 7.07
CA PRO A 236 13.26 -13.16 8.52
C PRO A 236 12.82 -11.95 9.36
N GLU A 237 12.86 -10.74 8.83
CA GLU A 237 12.56 -9.49 9.53
C GLU A 237 11.11 -9.43 10.06
N TYR A 238 10.22 -10.26 9.52
CA TYR A 238 8.80 -10.25 9.83
C TYR A 238 8.37 -11.09 11.04
N GLN A 239 9.27 -11.92 11.57
CA GLN A 239 8.96 -12.80 12.71
C GLN A 239 8.68 -12.03 14.01
N GLU A 240 9.10 -10.77 14.08
CA GLU A 240 9.00 -9.91 15.26
C GLU A 240 7.76 -9.00 15.27
N VAL A 241 6.88 -9.11 14.27
CA VAL A 241 5.66 -8.29 14.19
C VAL A 241 4.70 -8.65 15.33
N LYS A 242 4.40 -7.66 16.18
CA LYS A 242 3.47 -7.77 17.31
C LYS A 242 2.15 -7.07 17.05
N TYR A 243 2.12 -6.14 16.09
CA TYR A 243 0.95 -5.35 15.80
C TYR A 243 0.70 -5.21 14.30
N LEU A 244 -0.58 -5.13 13.94
CA LEU A 244 -1.03 -4.67 12.63
C LEU A 244 -1.51 -3.22 12.77
N GLY A 245 -1.07 -2.35 11.87
CA GLY A 245 -1.32 -0.93 11.95
C GLY A 245 -1.82 -0.32 10.64
N LEU A 246 -2.86 0.51 10.72
CA LEU A 246 -3.23 1.44 9.66
C LEU A 246 -2.93 2.86 10.13
N TYR A 247 -2.31 3.66 9.28
CA TYR A 247 -2.15 5.08 9.54
C TYR A 247 -2.80 5.89 8.42
N ASN A 248 -3.63 6.87 8.80
CA ASN A 248 -4.28 7.76 7.87
C ASN A 248 -3.77 9.19 8.08
N PRO A 249 -2.83 9.69 7.26
CA PRO A 249 -2.28 11.05 7.44
C PRO A 249 -3.29 12.16 7.17
N ARG A 250 -4.37 11.87 6.42
CA ARG A 250 -5.44 12.84 6.15
C ARG A 250 -6.30 13.10 7.37
N LEU A 251 -6.67 12.03 8.09
CA LEU A 251 -7.38 12.13 9.36
C LEU A 251 -6.42 12.33 10.55
N ASN A 252 -5.14 12.04 10.34
CA ASN A 252 -4.08 11.97 11.35
C ASN A 252 -4.41 10.98 12.49
N ILE A 253 -4.95 9.81 12.10
CA ILE A 253 -5.39 8.76 13.03
C ILE A 253 -4.62 7.48 12.75
N ILE A 254 -4.17 6.85 13.83
CA ILE A 254 -3.65 5.49 13.85
C ILE A 254 -4.75 4.52 14.27
N TYR A 255 -4.76 3.35 13.66
CA TYR A 255 -5.56 2.21 14.04
C TYR A 255 -4.59 1.05 14.24
N ARG A 256 -4.47 0.52 15.46
CA ARG A 256 -3.49 -0.53 15.78
C ARG A 256 -4.15 -1.65 16.58
N MET A 257 -3.76 -2.89 16.30
CA MET A 257 -4.28 -4.11 16.94
C MET A 257 -3.12 -5.07 17.19
N ALA A 258 -3.10 -5.76 18.34
CA ALA A 258 -2.09 -6.78 18.61
C ALA A 258 -2.40 -8.05 17.81
N VAL A 259 -1.37 -8.69 17.26
CA VAL A 259 -1.55 -9.91 16.47
C VAL A 259 -1.99 -11.11 17.32
N GLU A 260 -1.69 -11.08 18.62
CA GLU A 260 -2.10 -12.10 19.60
C GLU A 260 -3.60 -12.09 19.88
N ASP A 261 -4.28 -10.96 19.63
CA ASP A 261 -5.73 -10.82 19.79
C ASP A 261 -6.50 -11.43 18.60
N ILE A 262 -5.82 -11.84 17.53
CA ILE A 262 -6.44 -12.42 16.34
C ILE A 262 -6.72 -13.91 16.60
N PRO A 263 -7.99 -14.37 16.53
CA PRO A 263 -8.31 -15.77 16.79
C PRO A 263 -7.58 -16.73 15.84
N ALA A 264 -7.06 -17.84 16.38
CA ALA A 264 -6.34 -18.85 15.61
C ALA A 264 -7.18 -19.42 14.45
N ASP A 265 -8.48 -19.63 14.67
CA ASP A 265 -9.40 -20.10 13.63
C ASP A 265 -9.54 -19.08 12.49
N THR A 266 -9.53 -17.78 12.80
CA THR A 266 -9.54 -16.70 11.79
C THR A 266 -8.26 -16.73 10.96
N ILE A 267 -7.10 -16.91 11.61
CA ILE A 267 -5.81 -17.02 10.92
C ILE A 267 -5.82 -18.24 10.00
N ALA A 268 -6.16 -19.41 10.52
CA ALA A 268 -6.19 -20.66 9.75
C ALA A 268 -7.14 -20.55 8.56
N GLN A 269 -8.32 -19.95 8.75
CA GLN A 269 -9.28 -19.74 7.69
C GLN A 269 -8.74 -18.81 6.59
N VAL A 270 -8.10 -17.70 6.96
CA VAL A 270 -7.55 -16.76 5.96
C VAL A 270 -6.35 -17.37 5.25
N GLU A 271 -5.47 -18.07 5.95
CA GLU A 271 -4.35 -18.78 5.34
C GLU A 271 -4.82 -19.84 4.33
N HIS A 272 -5.83 -20.63 4.67
CA HIS A 272 -6.33 -21.69 3.80
C HIS A 272 -7.27 -21.19 2.70
N ASP A 273 -8.35 -20.49 3.05
CA ASP A 273 -9.44 -20.16 2.11
C ASP A 273 -9.10 -18.92 1.25
N VAL A 274 -8.39 -17.96 1.83
CA VAL A 274 -8.13 -16.66 1.19
C VAL A 274 -6.78 -16.67 0.49
N ILE A 275 -5.70 -17.02 1.20
CA ILE A 275 -4.34 -17.02 0.68
C ILE A 275 -4.06 -18.32 -0.07
N GLY A 276 -4.49 -19.46 0.44
CA GLY A 276 -4.34 -20.77 -0.21
C GLY A 276 -3.12 -21.57 0.22
N TYR A 277 -2.63 -21.38 1.45
CA TYR A 277 -1.66 -22.28 2.04
C TYR A 277 -2.29 -23.63 2.35
N ARG A 278 -1.49 -24.68 2.20
CA ARG A 278 -1.86 -26.05 2.56
C ARG A 278 -1.11 -26.45 3.82
N VAL A 279 -1.80 -27.16 4.70
CA VAL A 279 -1.21 -27.85 5.85
C VAL A 279 -0.36 -29.01 5.37
#